data_AF-Q8BTQ0-F1
#
_entry.id   AF-Q8BTQ0-F1
#
_cell.length_a   1.000
_cell.length_b   1.000
_cell.length_c   1.000
_cell.angle_alpha   90.00
_cell.angle_beta   90.00
_cell.angle_gamma   90.00
#
_symmetry.space_group_name_H-M   'P 1'
#
loop_
_entity.id
_entity.type
_entity.pdbx_description
1 polymer ?
#
loop_
_entity_poly.entity_id
_entity_poly.type
_entity_poly.pdbx_seq_one_letter_code
_entity_poly.pdbx_strand_id
1 'polypeptide(L)'
;MLTRKIKLWDINAHITCRLCSGYLIDATTVTECLHTFCRSCLVKYLEENNTCPTCRIVIHQSHPLQYIGHDRTMQDIVYKLVPGLQEAEMRKQREFYHKLGMEVPGDIKGEACSAKQHLDPRNGETKADDNSNKETAEEKQEEDNDYHRSDEQVSICLECNSSKLRGLKRKWIRCSAQATVLHLKKFIAKKLNLSSFNELDILCNEEILGKDHTLKFVVVTRWRFKKAPLLLHYRPKMDLL
;
A
#
# COMPACT_ATOMS: atom_id res chain seq x y z
N MET A 1 -8.19 -7.38 -24.95
CA MET A 1 -7.14 -6.37 -24.67
C MET A 1 -5.83 -6.90 -25.23
N LEU A 2 -5.16 -6.17 -26.12
CA LEU A 2 -3.80 -6.50 -26.56
C LEU A 2 -2.86 -6.33 -25.35
N THR A 3 -2.26 -7.41 -24.86
CA THR A 3 -1.26 -7.34 -23.79
C THR A 3 0.02 -6.75 -24.37
N ARG A 4 0.31 -5.49 -24.03
CA ARG A 4 1.61 -4.89 -24.35
C ARG A 4 2.67 -5.57 -23.50
N LYS A 5 3.69 -6.16 -24.14
CA LYS A 5 4.90 -6.63 -23.47
C LYS A 5 5.85 -5.45 -23.31
N ILE A 6 6.36 -5.24 -22.10
CA ILE A 6 7.34 -4.19 -21.78
C ILE A 6 8.59 -4.91 -21.29
N LYS A 7 9.77 -4.46 -21.70
CA LYS A 7 11.03 -5.06 -21.23
C LYS A 7 11.36 -4.51 -19.86
N LEU A 8 11.85 -5.37 -18.97
CA LEU A 8 12.09 -4.99 -17.58
C LEU A 8 13.11 -3.85 -17.46
N TRP A 9 14.13 -3.85 -18.33
CA TRP A 9 15.15 -2.80 -18.35
C TRP A 9 14.58 -1.39 -18.59
N ASP A 10 13.45 -1.27 -19.32
CA ASP A 10 12.82 0.01 -19.62
C ASP A 10 12.16 0.60 -18.36
N ILE A 11 11.87 -0.25 -17.36
CA ILE A 11 11.19 0.11 -16.11
C ILE A 11 12.20 0.27 -14.97
N ASN A 12 13.40 -0.32 -15.06
CA ASN A 12 14.40 -0.35 -14.00
C ASN A 12 14.72 1.02 -13.39
N ALA A 13 14.66 2.10 -14.18
CA ALA A 13 14.88 3.46 -13.68
C ALA A 13 13.86 3.91 -12.60
N HIS A 14 12.71 3.22 -12.49
CA HIS A 14 11.63 3.55 -11.58
C HIS A 14 11.47 2.59 -10.40
N ILE A 15 12.16 1.44 -10.42
CA ILE A 15 11.99 0.35 -9.43
C ILE A 15 13.31 -0.09 -8.78
N THR A 16 14.41 0.61 -9.07
CA THR A 16 15.72 0.34 -8.49
C THR A 16 16.09 1.40 -7.45
N CYS A 17 16.77 0.96 -6.40
CA CYS A 17 17.28 1.81 -5.34
C CYS A 17 18.58 2.48 -5.81
N ARG A 18 18.64 3.82 -5.69
CA ARG A 18 19.83 4.59 -6.11
C ARG A 18 21.07 4.38 -5.22
N LEU A 19 20.90 3.81 -4.03
CA LEU A 19 21.98 3.60 -3.06
C LEU A 19 22.69 2.24 -3.27
N CYS A 20 21.95 1.16 -3.51
CA CYS A 20 22.53 -0.18 -3.71
C CYS A 20 22.51 -0.66 -5.17
N SER A 21 21.87 0.09 -6.08
CA SER A 21 21.68 -0.27 -7.49
C SER A 21 20.90 -1.59 -7.73
N GLY A 22 20.30 -2.16 -6.68
CA GLY A 22 19.37 -3.29 -6.77
C GLY A 22 17.92 -2.86 -6.86
N TYR A 23 16.99 -3.82 -7.00
CA TYR A 23 15.56 -3.54 -6.87
C TYR A 23 15.19 -3.09 -5.46
N LEU A 24 14.13 -2.29 -5.34
CA LEU A 24 13.62 -1.84 -4.05
C LEU A 24 13.15 -3.04 -3.21
N ILE A 25 13.74 -3.19 -2.02
CA ILE A 25 13.32 -4.10 -0.96
C ILE A 25 12.95 -3.25 0.24
N ASP A 26 11.76 -3.47 0.80
CA ASP A 26 11.13 -2.60 1.80
C ASP A 26 11.19 -1.13 1.38
N ALA A 27 10.58 -0.83 0.23
CA ALA A 27 10.53 0.49 -0.37
C ALA A 27 10.13 1.52 0.68
N THR A 28 11.00 2.50 0.89
CA THR A 28 10.88 3.56 1.88
C THR A 28 11.04 4.89 1.18
N THR A 29 10.04 5.76 1.31
CA THR A 29 9.95 7.02 0.58
C THR A 29 10.18 8.19 1.53
N VAL A 30 10.98 9.16 1.09
CA VAL A 30 11.16 10.44 1.76
C VAL A 30 9.90 11.29 1.57
N THR A 31 9.30 11.75 2.67
CA THR A 31 8.01 12.48 2.65
C THR A 31 8.06 13.77 1.83
N GLU A 32 9.14 14.56 1.98
CA GLU A 32 9.28 15.89 1.35
C GLU A 32 9.48 15.84 -0.17
N CYS A 33 10.28 14.89 -0.69
CA CYS A 33 10.62 14.83 -2.12
C CYS A 33 10.10 13.62 -2.87
N LEU A 34 9.47 12.67 -2.18
CA LEU A 34 8.92 11.44 -2.74
C LEU A 34 9.93 10.56 -3.50
N HIS A 35 11.22 10.67 -3.18
CA HIS A 35 12.22 9.71 -3.66
C HIS A 35 12.19 8.45 -2.79
N THR A 36 12.24 7.29 -3.45
CA THR A 36 12.12 5.97 -2.81
C THR A 36 13.45 5.21 -2.86
N PHE A 37 13.75 4.51 -1.77
CA PHE A 37 14.97 3.71 -1.58
C PHE A 37 14.61 2.40 -0.84
N CYS A 38 15.54 1.45 -0.72
CA CYS A 38 15.36 0.34 0.21
C CYS A 38 15.43 0.85 1.66
N ARG A 39 14.64 0.27 2.58
CA ARG A 39 14.65 0.64 4.00
C ARG A 39 16.05 0.60 4.60
N SER A 40 16.73 -0.54 4.45
CA SER A 40 18.09 -0.73 4.99
C SER A 40 19.11 0.25 4.43
N CYS A 41 18.97 0.63 3.15
CA CYS A 41 19.88 1.56 2.50
C CYS A 41 19.67 2.99 3.00
N LEU A 42 18.41 3.43 3.07
CA LEU A 42 18.09 4.79 3.48
C LEU A 42 18.35 5.02 4.96
N VAL A 43 17.96 4.08 5.82
CA VAL A 43 18.20 4.18 7.27
C VAL A 43 19.70 4.30 7.54
N LYS A 44 20.53 3.43 6.94
CA LYS A 44 21.99 3.51 7.05
C LYS A 44 22.56 4.83 6.55
N TYR A 45 22.06 5.35 5.43
CA TYR A 45 22.51 6.63 4.90
C TYR A 45 22.21 7.81 5.86
N LEU A 46 21.05 7.76 6.52
CA LEU A 46 20.56 8.81 7.42
C LEU A 46 21.20 8.79 8.81
N GLU A 47 22.05 7.79 9.12
CA GLU A 47 22.89 7.80 10.33
C GLU A 47 23.92 8.93 10.29
N GLU A 48 24.45 9.24 9.10
CA GLU A 48 25.52 10.24 8.90
C GLU A 48 25.05 11.47 8.11
N ASN A 49 23.86 11.43 7.50
CA ASN A 49 23.39 12.47 6.59
C ASN A 49 21.94 12.86 6.92
N ASN A 50 21.57 14.11 6.64
CA ASN A 50 20.21 14.61 6.80
C ASN A 50 19.58 15.09 5.48
N THR A 51 20.17 14.70 4.34
CA THR A 51 19.72 15.09 3.00
C THR A 51 19.18 13.92 2.21
N CYS A 52 18.43 14.17 1.15
CA CYS A 52 18.01 13.10 0.24
C CYS A 52 19.19 12.65 -0.66
N PRO A 53 19.49 11.34 -0.77
CA PRO A 53 20.55 10.85 -1.67
C PRO A 53 20.37 11.25 -3.14
N THR A 54 19.12 11.47 -3.58
CA THR A 54 18.80 11.75 -4.98
C THR A 54 18.87 13.23 -5.31
N CYS A 55 18.13 14.07 -4.58
CA CYS A 55 17.99 15.51 -4.88
C CYS A 55 18.71 16.44 -3.90
N ARG A 56 19.34 15.90 -2.85
CA ARG A 56 20.15 16.64 -1.85
C ARG A 56 19.41 17.70 -1.04
N ILE A 57 18.07 17.75 -1.10
CA ILE A 57 17.30 18.58 -0.17
C ILE A 57 17.48 18.07 1.26
N VAL A 58 17.43 18.96 2.24
CA VAL A 58 17.41 18.60 3.66
C VAL A 58 16.07 17.94 3.96
N ILE A 59 16.09 16.70 4.47
CA ILE A 59 14.88 15.96 4.87
C ILE A 59 14.33 16.56 6.16
N HIS A 60 15.21 16.71 7.16
CA HIS A 60 14.91 17.36 8.44
C HIS A 60 16.23 17.72 9.14
N GLN A 61 16.22 18.72 10.02
CA GLN A 61 17.44 19.23 10.67
C GLN A 61 18.08 18.25 11.65
N SER A 62 17.29 17.61 12.53
CA SER A 62 17.78 16.70 13.59
C SER A 62 17.27 15.25 13.50
N HIS A 63 16.00 15.05 13.14
CA HIS A 63 15.36 13.72 13.09
C HIS A 63 14.94 13.28 11.67
N PRO A 64 15.87 13.05 10.72
CA PRO A 64 15.51 12.65 9.36
C PRO A 64 14.73 11.33 9.29
N LEU A 65 14.94 10.41 10.24
CA LEU A 65 14.23 9.12 10.32
C LEU A 65 12.71 9.26 10.57
N GLN A 66 12.24 10.38 11.13
CA GLN A 66 10.81 10.62 11.35
C GLN A 66 10.09 11.10 10.07
N TYR A 67 10.85 11.46 9.04
CA TYR A 67 10.36 12.04 7.78
C TYR A 67 10.50 11.08 6.59
N ILE A 68 10.66 9.79 6.89
CA ILE A 68 10.62 8.69 5.93
C ILE A 68 9.50 7.73 6.33
N GLY A 69 8.92 7.03 5.36
CA GLY A 69 7.87 6.05 5.63
C GLY A 69 7.85 4.92 4.62
N HIS A 70 7.37 3.76 5.03
CA HIS A 70 7.24 2.60 4.14
C HIS A 70 6.25 2.90 3.02
N ASP A 71 6.73 2.79 1.79
CA ASP A 71 5.93 2.87 0.58
C ASP A 71 5.50 1.47 0.15
N ARG A 72 4.57 0.93 0.92
CA ARG A 72 4.03 -0.41 0.70
C ARG A 72 3.44 -0.55 -0.71
N THR A 73 2.92 0.52 -1.33
CA THR A 73 2.39 0.46 -2.70
C THR A 73 3.50 0.36 -3.74
N MET A 74 4.59 1.12 -3.59
CA MET A 74 5.76 0.95 -4.45
C MET A 74 6.36 -0.44 -4.28
N GLN A 75 6.43 -0.97 -3.05
CA GLN A 75 6.90 -2.34 -2.83
C GLN A 75 6.03 -3.37 -3.55
N ASP A 76 4.70 -3.26 -3.46
CA ASP A 76 3.76 -4.13 -4.18
C ASP A 76 3.97 -4.07 -5.69
N ILE A 77 4.23 -2.87 -6.23
CA ILE A 77 4.50 -2.67 -7.66
C ILE A 77 5.79 -3.39 -8.05
N VAL A 78 6.88 -3.22 -7.27
CA VAL A 78 8.17 -3.86 -7.56
C VAL A 78 8.04 -5.39 -7.55
N TYR A 79 7.40 -5.96 -6.53
CA TYR A 79 7.19 -7.43 -6.45
C TYR A 79 6.30 -7.97 -7.58
N LYS A 80 5.30 -7.21 -8.03
CA LYS A 80 4.45 -7.62 -9.17
C LYS A 80 5.12 -7.49 -10.53
N LEU A 81 6.06 -6.57 -10.68
CA LEU A 81 6.74 -6.31 -11.96
C LEU A 81 7.97 -7.17 -12.18
N VAL A 82 8.71 -7.51 -11.12
CA VAL A 82 9.97 -8.28 -11.21
C VAL A 82 9.70 -9.76 -10.89
N PRO A 83 9.74 -10.67 -11.88
CA PRO A 83 9.45 -12.07 -11.65
C PRO A 83 10.41 -12.71 -10.64
N GLY A 84 9.88 -13.42 -9.65
CA GLY A 84 10.67 -14.18 -8.67
C GLY A 84 11.38 -13.34 -7.59
N LEU A 85 11.22 -12.01 -7.60
CA LEU A 85 11.94 -11.14 -6.68
C LEU A 85 11.48 -11.34 -5.23
N GLN A 86 10.17 -11.42 -5.00
CA GLN A 86 9.61 -11.59 -3.66
C GLN A 86 10.00 -12.95 -3.08
N GLU A 87 9.88 -14.02 -3.85
CA GLU A 87 10.25 -15.37 -3.44
C GLU A 87 11.75 -15.48 -3.18
N ALA A 88 12.58 -14.84 -4.01
CA ALA A 88 14.03 -14.80 -3.81
C ALA A 88 14.42 -14.07 -2.53
N GLU A 89 13.76 -12.96 -2.20
CA GLU A 89 14.02 -12.19 -0.99
C GLU A 89 13.58 -12.95 0.26
N MET A 90 12.36 -13.52 0.25
CA MET A 90 11.85 -14.37 1.34
C MET A 90 12.75 -15.58 1.61
N ARG A 91 13.27 -16.20 0.55
CA ARG A 91 14.25 -17.30 0.67
C ARG A 91 15.53 -16.84 1.36
N LYS A 92 16.10 -15.68 0.97
CA LYS A 92 17.31 -15.14 1.61
C LYS A 92 17.08 -14.83 3.09
N GLN A 93 15.94 -14.25 3.43
CA GLN A 93 15.57 -13.98 4.82
C GLN A 93 15.48 -15.27 5.63
N ARG A 94 14.79 -16.30 5.12
CA ARG A 94 14.69 -17.60 5.78
C ARG A 94 16.05 -18.26 5.96
N GLU A 95 16.90 -18.27 4.93
CA GLU A 95 18.25 -18.81 5.01
C GLU A 95 19.12 -18.08 6.03
N PHE A 96 18.94 -16.76 6.20
CA PHE A 96 19.63 -15.96 7.20
C PHE A 96 19.23 -16.34 8.63
N TYR A 97 17.93 -16.38 8.93
CA TYR A 97 17.43 -16.76 10.26
C TYR A 97 17.75 -18.21 10.61
N HIS A 98 17.64 -19.13 9.65
CA HIS A 98 18.02 -20.53 9.83
C HIS A 98 19.51 -20.67 10.20
N LYS A 99 20.40 -19.89 9.58
CA LYS A 99 21.84 -19.89 9.93
C LYS A 99 22.11 -19.35 11.35
N LEU A 100 21.25 -18.48 11.86
CA LEU A 100 21.31 -17.97 13.23
C LEU A 100 20.62 -18.87 14.26
N GLY A 101 19.95 -19.95 13.82
CA GLY A 101 19.16 -20.82 14.71
C GLY A 101 17.91 -20.12 15.26
N MET A 102 17.42 -19.09 14.57
CA MET A 102 16.28 -18.27 15.00
C MET A 102 15.05 -18.55 14.14
N GLU A 103 13.85 -18.41 14.73
CA GLU A 103 12.61 -18.40 13.96
C GLU A 103 12.49 -17.09 13.16
N VAL A 104 11.91 -17.16 11.95
CA VAL A 104 11.71 -15.97 11.11
C VAL A 104 10.58 -15.11 11.73
N PRO A 105 10.81 -13.83 12.04
CA PRO A 105 9.76 -12.96 12.55
C PRO A 105 8.59 -12.86 11.57
N GLY A 106 7.36 -13.04 12.06
CA GLY A 106 6.15 -12.93 11.25
C GLY A 106 5.66 -14.24 10.61
N ASP A 107 6.40 -15.34 10.75
CA ASP A 107 5.84 -16.68 10.50
C ASP A 107 4.84 -17.02 11.64
N ILE A 108 3.64 -16.47 11.56
CA ILE A 108 2.50 -16.98 12.34
C ILE A 108 2.36 -18.44 11.91
N LYS A 109 2.51 -19.38 12.86
CA LYS A 109 2.19 -20.80 12.68
C LYS A 109 0.70 -20.95 12.32
N GLY A 110 0.37 -20.67 11.06
CA GLY A 110 -0.87 -21.04 10.42
C GLY A 110 -0.85 -22.55 10.27
N GLU A 111 -1.67 -23.21 11.08
CA GLU A 111 -2.01 -24.62 11.10
C GLU A 111 -1.44 -25.43 9.93
N ALA A 112 -0.39 -26.18 10.24
CA ALA A 112 0.15 -27.21 9.38
C ALA A 112 -0.88 -28.32 9.17
N CYS A 113 -1.62 -28.27 8.07
CA CYS A 113 -2.25 -29.45 7.47
C CYS A 113 -1.28 -30.07 6.46
N SER A 114 -0.28 -30.79 6.95
CA SER A 114 0.44 -31.79 6.16
C SER A 114 1.01 -32.87 7.07
N ALA A 115 0.22 -33.92 7.19
CA ALA A 115 0.56 -35.27 7.59
C ALA A 115 2.04 -35.66 7.30
N LYS A 116 2.74 -36.15 8.34
CA LYS A 116 3.21 -37.55 8.46
C LYS A 116 4.30 -37.72 9.53
N GLN A 117 4.04 -38.72 10.40
CA GLN A 117 5.00 -39.70 10.96
C GLN A 117 5.85 -39.32 12.19
N HIS A 118 5.21 -39.45 13.36
CA HIS A 118 5.54 -40.41 14.43
C HIS A 118 6.97 -41.01 14.44
N LEU A 119 7.77 -40.68 15.47
CA LEU A 119 8.67 -41.59 16.21
C LEU A 119 9.06 -40.92 17.55
N ASP A 120 8.76 -41.64 18.64
CA ASP A 120 8.71 -41.25 20.06
C ASP A 120 10.08 -41.44 20.78
N PRO A 121 10.26 -41.15 22.10
CA PRO A 121 11.32 -40.30 22.63
C PRO A 121 12.26 -41.06 23.59
N ARG A 122 13.38 -40.48 24.03
CA ARG A 122 14.06 -40.91 25.27
C ARG A 122 15.16 -39.96 25.75
N ASN A 123 14.90 -39.43 26.95
CA ASN A 123 15.80 -39.38 28.11
C ASN A 123 16.83 -38.23 28.25
N GLY A 124 16.77 -37.53 29.40
CA GLY A 124 17.93 -36.83 29.97
C GLY A 124 17.64 -35.47 30.63
N GLU A 125 17.19 -35.50 31.88
CA GLU A 125 17.10 -34.34 32.79
C GLU A 125 18.49 -33.78 33.12
N THR A 126 18.71 -32.44 33.09
CA THR A 126 19.45 -31.71 34.15
C THR A 126 19.22 -30.17 34.09
N LYS A 127 18.74 -29.64 35.23
CA LYS A 127 18.86 -28.32 35.89
C LYS A 127 20.10 -27.47 35.50
N ALA A 128 20.26 -26.17 35.75
CA ALA A 128 19.52 -24.97 36.17
C ALA A 128 20.57 -23.80 36.02
N ASP A 129 20.18 -22.55 36.33
CA ASP A 129 21.03 -21.36 36.55
C ASP A 129 21.42 -20.56 35.27
N ASP A 130 21.39 -19.22 35.21
CA ASP A 130 21.01 -18.12 36.10
C ASP A 130 21.05 -16.81 35.26
N ASN A 131 20.30 -15.77 35.67
CA ASN A 131 20.53 -14.33 35.45
C ASN A 131 20.87 -13.79 34.03
N SER A 132 20.18 -12.82 33.43
CA SER A 132 19.93 -11.47 33.96
C SER A 132 19.39 -10.54 32.84
N ASN A 133 18.72 -9.46 33.25
CA ASN A 133 18.50 -8.19 32.54
C ASN A 133 17.33 -8.05 31.55
N LYS A 134 16.18 -7.87 32.20
CA LYS A 134 15.12 -6.86 31.96
C LYS A 134 15.63 -5.54 31.34
N GLU A 135 15.37 -5.33 30.05
CA GLU A 135 15.16 -4.00 29.46
C GLU A 135 13.88 -4.03 28.64
N THR A 136 12.84 -3.42 29.20
CA THR A 136 11.56 -3.14 28.55
C THR A 136 11.78 -2.10 27.46
N ALA A 137 12.00 -2.55 26.22
CA ALA A 137 11.80 -1.72 25.05
C ALA A 137 10.30 -1.70 24.74
N GLU A 138 9.66 -0.57 25.02
CA GLU A 138 8.31 -0.25 24.52
C GLU A 138 8.37 -0.10 22.99
N GLU A 139 8.45 -1.22 22.29
CA GLU A 139 8.19 -1.26 20.86
C GLU A 139 6.71 -0.98 20.65
N LYS A 140 6.41 0.25 20.23
CA LYS A 140 5.12 0.64 19.69
C LYS A 140 4.67 -0.47 18.74
N GLN A 141 3.64 -1.22 19.14
CA GLN A 141 2.91 -2.09 18.23
C GLN A 141 2.54 -1.24 17.02
N GLU A 142 3.23 -1.44 15.91
CA GLU A 142 2.79 -0.98 14.61
C GLU A 142 1.45 -1.68 14.41
N GLU A 143 0.36 -1.00 14.74
CA GLU A 143 -0.99 -1.46 14.44
C GLU A 143 -0.98 -1.88 12.98
N ASP A 144 -1.18 -3.18 12.74
CA ASP A 144 -1.35 -3.80 11.42
C ASP A 144 -2.70 -3.33 10.83
N ASN A 145 -2.81 -2.02 10.68
CA ASN A 145 -3.81 -1.39 9.87
C ASN A 145 -3.36 -1.69 8.45
N ASP A 146 -4.04 -2.64 7.80
CA ASP A 146 -3.82 -2.92 6.38
C ASP A 146 -4.25 -1.74 5.49
N TYR A 147 -4.84 -0.68 6.07
CA TYR A 147 -5.39 0.50 5.39
C TYR A 147 -6.34 0.13 4.25
N HIS A 148 -7.20 -0.89 4.46
CA HIS A 148 -8.16 -1.39 3.47
C HIS A 148 -7.50 -1.98 2.21
N ARG A 149 -6.27 -2.49 2.33
CA ARG A 149 -5.56 -3.14 1.21
C ARG A 149 -6.08 -4.55 0.93
N SER A 150 -6.47 -5.27 1.98
CA SER A 150 -7.08 -6.61 1.84
C SER A 150 -8.54 -6.56 1.43
N ASP A 151 -9.19 -5.40 1.58
CA ASP A 151 -10.56 -5.19 1.14
C ASP A 151 -10.74 -5.54 -0.34
N GLU A 152 -11.92 -6.07 -0.66
CA GLU A 152 -12.40 -6.16 -2.03
C GLU A 152 -12.26 -4.80 -2.72
N GLN A 153 -11.61 -4.75 -3.88
CA GLN A 153 -11.33 -3.50 -4.59
C GLN A 153 -12.31 -3.28 -5.73
N VAL A 154 -12.82 -2.05 -5.88
CA VAL A 154 -13.69 -1.64 -6.99
C VAL A 154 -12.95 -0.68 -7.91
N SER A 155 -13.02 -0.95 -9.22
CA SER A 155 -12.54 -0.03 -10.26
C SER A 155 -13.67 0.88 -10.73
N ILE A 156 -13.46 2.18 -10.69
CA ILE A 156 -14.45 3.22 -10.98
C ILE A 156 -13.94 4.12 -12.11
N CYS A 157 -14.85 4.55 -12.99
CA CYS A 157 -14.63 5.66 -13.91
C CYS A 157 -15.54 6.84 -13.52
N LEU A 158 -14.95 8.00 -13.27
CA LEU A 158 -15.65 9.25 -12.92
C LEU A 158 -15.71 10.18 -14.13
N GLU A 159 -16.92 10.46 -14.61
CA GLU A 159 -17.15 11.36 -15.74
C GLU A 159 -17.96 12.60 -15.34
N CYS A 160 -17.56 13.77 -15.82
CA CYS A 160 -18.31 15.00 -15.57
C CYS A 160 -19.53 15.03 -16.48
N ASN A 161 -20.73 15.12 -15.89
CA ASN A 161 -21.98 15.29 -16.61
C ASN A 161 -22.49 16.75 -16.48
N SER A 162 -21.59 17.71 -16.73
CA SER A 162 -21.91 19.13 -16.76
C SER A 162 -20.86 19.93 -17.53
N SER A 163 -21.29 20.92 -18.30
CA SER A 163 -20.40 21.93 -18.89
C SER A 163 -19.92 22.98 -17.88
N LYS A 164 -20.56 23.08 -16.70
CA LYS A 164 -20.24 24.06 -15.65
C LYS A 164 -19.05 23.64 -14.78
N LEU A 165 -18.62 22.38 -14.86
CA LEU A 165 -17.48 21.87 -14.11
C LEU A 165 -16.43 21.27 -15.03
N ARG A 166 -15.17 21.54 -14.72
CA ARG A 166 -14.05 20.91 -15.39
C ARG A 166 -14.01 19.42 -15.07
N GLY A 167 -13.75 18.61 -16.10
CA GLY A 167 -13.51 17.18 -15.93
C GLY A 167 -12.18 16.86 -15.21
N LEU A 168 -12.18 15.80 -14.41
CA LEU A 168 -10.96 15.21 -13.83
C LEU A 168 -9.97 14.78 -14.92
N LYS A 169 -8.70 15.17 -14.78
CA LYS A 169 -7.61 14.73 -15.67
C LYS A 169 -7.39 13.21 -15.59
N ARG A 170 -7.55 12.61 -14.42
CA ARG A 170 -7.48 11.16 -14.17
C ARG A 170 -8.84 10.67 -13.69
N LYS A 171 -9.62 10.09 -14.60
CA LYS A 171 -11.00 9.63 -14.35
C LYS A 171 -11.09 8.27 -13.65
N TRP A 172 -10.01 7.49 -13.69
CA TRP A 172 -9.97 6.11 -13.24
C TRP A 172 -9.43 6.01 -11.83
N ILE A 173 -10.18 5.34 -10.95
CA ILE A 173 -9.80 5.12 -9.54
C ILE A 173 -10.01 3.65 -9.22
N ARG A 174 -9.11 3.08 -8.42
CA ARG A 174 -9.31 1.80 -7.76
C ARG A 174 -9.16 2.01 -6.26
N CYS A 175 -10.16 1.61 -5.49
CA CYS A 175 -10.17 1.75 -4.03
C CYS A 175 -11.02 0.64 -3.39
N SER A 176 -10.98 0.54 -2.07
CA SER A 176 -11.80 -0.40 -1.30
C SER A 176 -13.28 -0.24 -1.65
N ALA A 177 -13.98 -1.37 -1.76
CA ALA A 177 -15.43 -1.45 -1.93
C ALA A 177 -16.19 -0.84 -0.75
N GLN A 178 -15.54 -0.67 0.41
CA GLN A 178 -16.08 0.00 1.60
C GLN A 178 -16.04 1.52 1.52
N ALA A 179 -15.29 2.09 0.57
CA ALA A 179 -15.35 3.53 0.34
C ALA A 179 -16.80 3.92 0.02
N THR A 180 -17.22 5.07 0.52
CA THR A 180 -18.58 5.59 0.31
C THR A 180 -18.60 6.68 -0.76
N VAL A 181 -19.80 6.98 -1.26
CA VAL A 181 -20.02 8.11 -2.17
C VAL A 181 -19.49 9.41 -1.57
N LEU A 182 -19.61 9.63 -0.25
CA LEU A 182 -19.01 10.79 0.44
C LEU A 182 -17.49 10.89 0.22
N HIS A 183 -16.76 9.78 0.28
CA HIS A 183 -15.32 9.75 0.02
C HIS A 183 -15.02 10.20 -1.43
N LEU A 184 -15.81 9.73 -2.39
CA LEU A 184 -15.71 10.18 -3.78
C LEU A 184 -16.03 11.67 -3.93
N LYS A 185 -17.07 12.18 -3.27
CA LYS A 185 -17.42 13.62 -3.29
C LYS A 185 -16.25 14.47 -2.77
N LYS A 186 -15.67 14.09 -1.63
CA LYS A 186 -14.48 14.73 -1.05
C LYS A 186 -13.28 14.68 -2.00
N PHE A 187 -13.03 13.52 -2.62
CA PHE A 187 -11.96 13.35 -3.59
C PHE A 187 -12.12 14.28 -4.80
N ILE A 188 -13.30 14.31 -5.41
CA ILE A 188 -13.59 15.16 -6.58
C ILE A 188 -13.45 16.63 -6.21
N ALA A 189 -14.05 17.06 -5.09
CA ALA A 189 -13.96 18.43 -4.61
C ALA A 189 -12.49 18.87 -4.42
N LYS A 190 -11.67 18.04 -3.78
CA LYS A 190 -10.23 18.30 -3.61
C LYS A 190 -9.47 18.35 -4.94
N LYS A 191 -9.80 17.47 -5.90
CA LYS A 191 -9.11 17.43 -7.21
C LYS A 191 -9.52 18.57 -8.14
N LEU A 192 -10.72 19.13 -7.96
CA LEU A 192 -11.24 20.25 -8.74
C LEU A 192 -11.14 21.59 -8.00
N ASN A 193 -10.56 21.62 -6.79
CA ASN A 193 -10.47 22.80 -5.93
C ASN A 193 -11.82 23.49 -5.68
N LEU A 194 -12.87 22.71 -5.40
CA LEU A 194 -14.19 23.24 -5.04
C LEU A 194 -14.21 23.68 -3.57
N SER A 195 -15.10 24.63 -3.25
CA SER A 195 -15.24 25.16 -1.89
C SER A 195 -15.73 24.09 -0.91
N SER A 196 -16.65 23.24 -1.37
CA SER A 196 -17.30 22.22 -0.56
C SER A 196 -17.71 21.01 -1.39
N PHE A 197 -17.59 19.81 -0.80
CA PHE A 197 -18.08 18.58 -1.43
C PHE A 197 -19.62 18.52 -1.47
N ASN A 198 -20.32 19.37 -0.73
CA ASN A 198 -21.78 19.46 -0.74
C ASN A 198 -22.33 20.07 -2.05
N GLU A 199 -21.50 20.76 -2.82
CA GLU A 199 -21.84 21.37 -4.11
C GLU A 199 -21.84 20.37 -5.28
N LEU A 200 -21.66 19.08 -5.00
CA LEU A 200 -21.60 18.03 -6.00
C LEU A 200 -22.73 17.01 -5.80
N ASP A 201 -23.21 16.44 -6.89
CA ASP A 201 -23.96 15.19 -6.89
C ASP A 201 -23.19 14.12 -7.67
N ILE A 202 -23.28 12.88 -7.20
CA ILE A 202 -22.75 11.71 -7.90
C ILE A 202 -23.92 10.82 -8.27
N LEU A 203 -23.95 10.39 -9.53
CA LEU A 203 -25.03 9.62 -10.13
C LEU A 203 -24.51 8.28 -10.65
N CYS A 204 -25.37 7.27 -10.62
CA CYS A 204 -25.16 5.99 -11.28
C CYS A 204 -26.44 5.66 -12.06
N ASN A 205 -26.33 5.45 -13.38
CA ASN A 205 -27.50 5.27 -14.26
C ASN A 205 -28.53 6.41 -14.13
N GLU A 206 -28.07 7.67 -14.18
CA GLU A 206 -28.91 8.88 -14.03
C GLU A 206 -29.64 9.07 -12.68
N GLU A 207 -29.43 8.18 -11.71
CA GLU A 207 -29.96 8.33 -10.34
C GLU A 207 -28.91 8.88 -9.38
N ILE A 208 -29.29 9.85 -8.53
CA ILE A 208 -28.42 10.40 -7.49
C ILE A 208 -28.15 9.36 -6.41
N LEU A 209 -26.88 9.19 -6.04
CA LEU A 209 -26.46 8.28 -4.98
C LEU A 209 -26.42 9.00 -3.62
N GLY A 210 -26.94 8.32 -2.58
CA GLY A 210 -26.81 8.76 -1.20
C GLY A 210 -25.36 8.77 -0.72
N LYS A 211 -24.99 9.77 0.08
CA LYS A 211 -23.61 9.99 0.57
C LYS A 211 -23.04 8.79 1.35
N ASP A 212 -23.91 8.03 2.01
CA ASP A 212 -23.55 6.90 2.88
C ASP A 212 -23.53 5.55 2.13
N HIS A 213 -23.92 5.53 0.85
CA HIS A 213 -23.82 4.32 0.03
C HIS A 213 -22.35 3.92 -0.13
N THR A 214 -22.01 2.68 0.23
CA THR A 214 -20.71 2.08 -0.08
C THR A 214 -20.63 1.73 -1.57
N LEU A 215 -19.42 1.66 -2.12
CA LEU A 215 -19.24 1.23 -3.51
C LEU A 215 -19.71 -0.21 -3.72
N LYS A 216 -19.53 -1.09 -2.73
CA LYS A 216 -20.08 -2.45 -2.76
C LYS A 216 -21.60 -2.42 -2.95
N PHE A 217 -22.31 -1.61 -2.16
CA PHE A 217 -23.76 -1.45 -2.28
C PHE A 217 -24.15 -0.93 -3.66
N VAL A 218 -23.46 0.08 -4.19
CA VAL A 218 -23.73 0.63 -5.53
C VAL A 218 -23.49 -0.41 -6.62
N VAL A 219 -22.40 -1.18 -6.56
CA VAL A 219 -22.10 -2.24 -7.53
C VAL A 219 -23.20 -3.31 -7.51
N VAL A 220 -23.58 -3.80 -6.32
CA VAL A 220 -24.58 -4.88 -6.19
C VAL A 220 -25.99 -4.44 -6.59
N THR A 221 -26.37 -3.19 -6.30
CA THR A 221 -27.75 -2.71 -6.55
C THR A 221 -27.94 -2.08 -7.92
N ARG A 222 -26.93 -1.38 -8.47
CA ARG A 222 -27.05 -0.57 -9.69
C ARG A 222 -26.11 -0.99 -10.83
N TRP A 223 -25.13 -1.87 -10.59
CA TRP A 223 -24.14 -2.28 -11.60
C TRP A 223 -24.00 -3.80 -11.76
N ARG A 224 -24.88 -4.61 -11.16
CA ARG A 224 -24.78 -6.08 -11.04
C ARG A 224 -24.49 -6.81 -12.34
N PHE A 225 -25.07 -6.37 -13.45
CA PHE A 225 -25.00 -7.06 -14.75
C PHE A 225 -24.06 -6.37 -15.75
N LYS A 226 -23.35 -5.32 -15.32
CA LYS A 226 -22.43 -4.56 -16.17
C LYS A 226 -20.99 -4.95 -15.85
N LYS A 227 -20.14 -4.96 -16.88
CA LYS A 227 -18.69 -5.20 -16.70
C LYS A 227 -18.05 -4.00 -16.00
N ALA A 228 -17.00 -4.26 -15.23
CA ALA A 228 -16.15 -3.21 -14.67
C ALA A 228 -15.55 -2.33 -15.79
N PRO A 229 -15.30 -1.02 -15.55
CA PRO A 229 -15.46 -0.31 -14.27
C PRO A 229 -16.91 0.02 -13.91
N LEU A 230 -17.16 0.35 -12.64
CA LEU A 230 -18.35 1.09 -12.23
C LEU A 230 -18.27 2.51 -12.82
N LEU A 231 -19.16 2.87 -13.74
CA LEU A 231 -19.23 4.22 -14.29
C LEU A 231 -20.13 5.09 -13.42
N LEU A 232 -19.57 6.18 -12.91
CA LEU A 232 -20.28 7.17 -12.12
C LEU A 232 -20.15 8.55 -12.79
N HIS A 233 -21.26 9.27 -12.83
CA HIS A 233 -21.30 10.65 -13.31
C HIS A 233 -21.27 11.61 -12.12
N TYR A 234 -20.54 12.72 -12.21
CA TYR A 234 -20.64 13.81 -11.23
C TYR A 234 -21.01 15.11 -11.92
N ARG A 235 -21.74 15.96 -11.20
CA ARG A 235 -22.17 17.29 -11.66
C ARG A 235 -22.30 18.25 -10.47
N PRO A 236 -22.38 19.58 -10.70
CA PRO A 236 -22.79 20.49 -9.63
C PRO A 236 -24.14 20.05 -9.08
N LYS A 237 -24.30 20.14 -7.76
CA LYS A 237 -25.60 19.98 -7.12
C LYS A 237 -26.57 20.99 -7.74
N MET A 238 -27.73 20.51 -8.15
CA MET A 238 -28.81 21.35 -8.64
C MET A 238 -29.75 21.59 -7.45
N ASP A 239 -29.86 22.85 -7.01
CA ASP A 239 -30.94 23.20 -6.09
C ASP A 239 -32.25 23.15 -6.87
N LEU A 240 -33.19 22.33 -6.40
CA LEU A 240 -34.56 22.34 -6.88
C LEU A 240 -35.17 23.67 -6.43
N LEU A 241 -35.35 24.59 -7.39
CA LEU A 241 -36.20 25.77 -7.21
C LEU A 241 -37.67 25.33 -7.08
#